data_AF-A0A182EYS4-F1
#
_entry.id   AF-A0A182EYS4-F1
#
_cell.length_a   1.000
_cell.length_b   1.000
_cell.length_c   1.000
_cell.angle_alpha   90.00
_cell.angle_beta   90.00
_cell.angle_gamma   90.00
#
_symmetry.space_group_name_H-M   'P 1'
#
loop_
_entity.id
_entity.type
_entity.pdbx_description
1 polymer ?
#
loop_
_entity_poly.entity_id
_entity_poly.type
_entity_poly.pdbx_seq_one_letter_code
_entity_poly.pdbx_strand_id
1 'polypeptide(L)'
;MSYDFHGSWEKKVDLHAKLHPTKGETSETDIFNTEYIANYWVIDGMPRQKIIIGIPTYGRGWTLRNSSESTIGAEGIGPSLPTTSNLVGGTVAYWEICKYLKEGGNETIDEQGVGAYMVKGNQWYSYDNEETIKMK
;
A
#
# COMPACT_ATOMS: atom_id res chain seq x y z
N MET A 1 -3.15 8.27 -11.69
CA MET A 1 -2.18 7.23 -11.30
C MET A 1 -2.78 6.49 -10.11
N SER A 2 -2.79 5.16 -10.14
CA SER A 2 -3.52 4.29 -9.20
C SER A 2 -2.63 3.72 -8.09
N TYR A 3 -1.86 4.59 -7.45
CA TYR A 3 -0.92 4.29 -6.38
C TYR A 3 -0.61 5.59 -5.63
N ASP A 4 0.06 5.47 -4.48
CA ASP A 4 0.33 6.58 -3.56
C ASP A 4 -0.92 7.17 -2.91
N PHE A 5 -1.94 6.35 -2.75
CA PHE A 5 -3.15 6.70 -2.00
C PHE A 5 -2.84 6.99 -0.54
N HIS A 6 -2.01 6.13 0.06
CA HIS A 6 -1.61 6.22 1.46
C HIS A 6 -0.10 6.21 1.60
N GLY A 7 0.43 6.93 2.58
CA GLY A 7 1.87 7.05 2.78
C GLY A 7 2.25 7.68 4.11
N SER A 8 3.56 7.77 4.37
CA SER A 8 4.09 8.26 5.66
C SER A 8 3.80 9.73 5.99
N TRP A 9 3.10 10.45 5.10
CA TRP A 9 2.48 11.75 5.40
C TRP A 9 1.23 11.61 6.28
N GLU A 10 0.67 10.41 6.40
CA GLU A 10 -0.45 10.07 7.27
C GLU A 10 0.01 9.45 8.59
N LYS A 11 -0.82 9.59 9.62
CA LYS A 11 -0.59 9.00 10.95
C LYS A 11 -1.05 7.56 11.07
N LYS A 12 -1.83 7.05 10.12
CA LYS A 12 -2.33 5.68 10.11
C LYS A 12 -1.71 4.93 8.94
N VAL A 13 -1.32 3.67 9.18
CA VAL A 13 -0.81 2.80 8.13
C VAL A 13 -1.96 2.26 7.29
N ASP A 14 -1.79 2.23 5.97
CA ASP A 14 -2.76 1.64 5.04
C ASP A 14 -2.09 1.28 3.71
N LEU A 15 -2.84 0.66 2.80
CA LEU A 15 -2.39 0.15 1.52
C LEU A 15 -2.23 1.26 0.48
N HIS A 16 -1.02 1.51 -0.01
CA HIS A 16 -0.79 2.65 -0.90
C HIS A 16 -1.37 2.51 -2.32
N ALA A 17 -1.74 1.29 -2.72
CA ALA A 17 -2.19 0.98 -4.07
C ALA A 17 -3.31 -0.07 -4.07
N LYS A 18 -4.25 0.01 -3.12
CA LYS A 18 -5.39 -0.92 -3.02
C LYS A 18 -6.28 -0.89 -4.28
N LEU A 19 -6.82 -2.05 -4.67
CA LEU A 19 -7.82 -2.16 -5.73
C LEU A 19 -9.19 -1.66 -5.23
N HIS A 20 -9.51 -2.08 -4.00
CA HIS A 20 -10.81 -1.94 -3.35
C HIS A 20 -10.62 -1.32 -1.95
N PRO A 21 -11.72 -1.01 -1.25
CA PRO A 21 -11.67 -0.41 0.08
C PRO A 21 -11.25 -1.45 1.12
N THR A 22 -10.41 -1.06 2.07
CA THR A 22 -10.03 -1.95 3.18
C THR A 22 -11.14 -2.02 4.23
N LYS A 23 -11.04 -2.99 5.15
CA LYS A 23 -12.07 -3.20 6.17
C LYS A 23 -12.23 -1.96 7.06
N GLY A 24 -13.45 -1.41 7.10
CA GLY A 24 -13.81 -0.26 7.92
C GLY A 24 -13.91 1.05 7.14
N GLU A 25 -13.56 1.07 5.86
CA GLU A 25 -13.84 2.18 4.97
C GLU A 25 -15.28 2.11 4.45
N THR A 26 -15.97 3.26 4.39
CA THR A 26 -17.32 3.38 3.80
C THR A 26 -17.25 4.14 2.48
N SER A 27 -18.26 3.97 1.63
CA SER A 27 -18.35 4.58 0.29
C SER A 27 -18.21 6.11 0.25
N GLU A 28 -18.38 6.81 1.38
CA GLU A 28 -18.18 8.27 1.48
C GLU A 28 -16.71 8.67 1.67
N THR A 29 -15.90 7.80 2.30
CA THR A 29 -14.46 8.02 2.53
C THR A 29 -13.58 7.24 1.57
N ASP A 30 -14.20 6.39 0.76
CA ASP A 30 -13.60 5.35 -0.07
C ASP A 30 -13.41 5.80 -1.53
N ILE A 31 -12.59 6.85 -1.71
CA ILE A 31 -12.26 7.37 -3.05
C ILE A 31 -10.81 7.07 -3.45
N PHE A 32 -10.00 6.57 -2.53
CA PHE A 32 -8.57 6.34 -2.69
C PHE A 32 -8.26 4.87 -2.97
N ASN A 33 -8.92 4.31 -3.99
CA ASN A 33 -8.70 2.96 -4.49
C ASN A 33 -8.72 2.95 -6.02
N THR A 34 -8.14 1.91 -6.61
CA THR A 34 -7.96 1.81 -8.07
C THR A 34 -9.28 1.71 -8.82
N GLU A 35 -10.24 0.93 -8.32
CA GLU A 35 -11.55 0.75 -8.95
C GLU A 35 -12.32 2.08 -9.04
N TYR A 36 -12.39 2.82 -7.94
CA TYR A 36 -13.07 4.11 -7.87
C TYR A 36 -12.49 5.10 -8.89
N ILE A 37 -11.17 5.26 -8.89
CA ILE A 37 -10.50 6.25 -9.76
C ILE A 37 -10.59 5.85 -11.23
N ALA A 38 -10.48 4.56 -11.56
CA ALA A 38 -10.69 4.08 -12.92
C ALA A 38 -12.12 4.36 -13.39
N ASN A 39 -13.12 4.07 -12.56
CA ASN A 39 -14.53 4.35 -12.86
C ASN A 39 -14.81 5.86 -12.95
N TYR A 40 -14.17 6.68 -12.12
CA TYR A 40 -14.28 8.13 -12.19
C TYR A 40 -13.87 8.67 -13.57
N TRP A 41 -12.73 8.22 -14.10
CA TRP A 41 -12.30 8.60 -15.45
C TRP A 41 -13.29 8.18 -16.54
N VAL A 42 -13.91 7.01 -16.40
CA VAL A 42 -14.93 6.54 -17.35
C VAL A 42 -16.17 7.42 -17.30
N ILE A 43 -16.64 7.76 -16.10
CA ILE A 43 -17.80 8.63 -15.88
C ILE A 43 -17.54 10.03 -16.45
N ASP A 44 -16.30 10.53 -16.32
CA ASP A 44 -15.87 11.83 -16.88
C ASP A 44 -15.61 11.79 -18.41
N GLY A 45 -15.89 10.65 -19.05
CA GLY A 45 -15.91 10.52 -20.51
C GLY A 45 -14.66 9.91 -21.13
N MET A 46 -13.70 9.40 -20.34
CA MET A 46 -12.54 8.70 -20.87
C MET A 46 -12.93 7.30 -21.39
N PRO A 47 -12.64 6.96 -22.66
CA PRO A 47 -12.87 5.60 -23.15
C PRO A 47 -12.04 4.58 -22.36
N ARG A 48 -12.70 3.53 -21.85
CA ARG A 48 -12.08 2.48 -21.00
C ARG A 48 -10.77 1.94 -21.56
N GLN A 49 -10.75 1.64 -22.86
CA GLN A 49 -9.59 1.08 -23.56
C GLN A 49 -8.37 2.02 -23.65
N LYS A 50 -8.51 3.28 -23.25
CA LYS A 50 -7.41 4.26 -23.16
C LYS A 50 -6.91 4.46 -21.73
N ILE A 51 -7.60 3.90 -20.74
CA ILE A 51 -7.20 3.98 -19.33
C ILE A 51 -6.18 2.87 -19.07
N ILE A 52 -4.94 3.26 -18.74
CA ILE A 52 -3.89 2.34 -18.33
C ILE A 52 -3.81 2.37 -16.81
N ILE A 53 -4.07 1.21 -16.19
CA ILE A 53 -3.95 1.05 -14.74
C ILE A 53 -2.46 0.93 -14.38
N GLY A 54 -2.04 1.74 -13.41
CA GLY A 54 -0.67 1.73 -12.92
C GLY A 54 -0.48 0.67 -11.83
N ILE A 55 0.56 -0.14 -11.96
CA ILE A 55 0.95 -1.16 -10.98
C ILE A 55 2.31 -0.76 -10.39
N PRO A 56 2.39 -0.44 -9.08
CA PRO A 56 3.65 -0.09 -8.46
C PRO A 56 4.49 -1.34 -8.17
N THR A 57 5.80 -1.24 -8.43
CA THR A 57 6.81 -2.27 -8.06
C THR A 57 7.66 -1.83 -6.87
N TYR A 58 7.08 -0.94 -6.06
CA TYR A 58 7.61 -0.42 -4.81
C TYR A 58 6.48 -0.37 -3.78
N GLY A 59 6.85 -0.18 -2.53
CA GLY A 59 5.93 0.01 -1.43
C GLY A 59 6.14 1.35 -0.72
N ARG A 60 5.16 1.72 0.11
CA ARG A 60 5.27 2.83 1.06
C ARG A 60 5.34 2.30 2.47
N GLY A 61 6.14 2.95 3.31
CA GLY A 61 6.44 2.43 4.63
C GLY A 61 6.40 3.46 5.75
N TRP A 62 6.02 2.99 6.93
CA TRP A 62 5.93 3.73 8.18
C TRP A 62 6.80 3.08 9.25
N THR A 63 7.17 3.89 10.24
CA THR A 63 7.55 3.38 11.54
C THR A 63 6.31 3.36 12.44
N LEU A 64 5.92 2.19 12.96
CA LEU A 64 4.80 2.02 13.89
C LEU A 64 5.12 2.66 15.25
N ARG A 65 4.10 3.26 15.87
CA ARG A 65 4.15 3.75 17.25
C ARG A 65 4.31 2.59 18.24
N ASN A 66 3.54 1.53 18.03
CA ASN A 66 3.53 0.31 18.85
C ASN A 66 3.65 -0.90 17.92
N SER A 67 4.73 -1.66 18.01
CA SER A 67 4.94 -2.84 17.15
C SER A 67 3.92 -3.96 17.36
N SER A 68 3.25 -3.97 18.52
CA SER A 68 2.17 -4.92 18.81
C SER A 68 0.86 -4.57 18.11
N GLU A 69 0.73 -3.36 17.57
CA GLU A 69 -0.42 -2.88 16.80
C GLU A 69 0.04 -2.65 15.35
N SER A 70 -0.18 -3.63 14.48
CA SER A 70 0.42 -3.66 13.14
C SER A 70 -0.57 -3.94 12.01
N THR A 71 -1.86 -3.97 12.31
CA THR A 71 -2.93 -4.05 11.31
C THR A 71 -3.13 -2.71 10.62
N ILE A 72 -3.79 -2.71 9.47
CA ILE A 72 -4.25 -1.49 8.79
C ILE A 72 -5.01 -0.59 9.78
N GLY A 73 -4.75 0.71 9.72
CA GLY A 73 -5.29 1.72 10.64
C GLY A 73 -4.47 1.93 11.92
N ALA A 74 -3.44 1.13 12.18
CA ALA A 74 -2.53 1.33 13.31
C ALA A 74 -1.73 2.63 13.19
N GLU A 75 -1.32 3.19 14.33
CA GLU A 75 -0.63 4.47 14.40
C GLU A 75 0.84 4.36 13.94
N GLY A 76 1.19 5.14 12.91
CA GLY A 76 2.55 5.42 12.48
C GLY A 76 3.07 6.74 13.08
N ILE A 77 4.38 6.81 13.32
CA ILE A 77 5.04 8.01 13.86
C ILE A 77 5.87 8.76 12.81
N GLY A 78 5.90 8.27 11.58
CA GLY A 78 6.65 8.87 10.48
C GLY A 78 7.06 7.82 9.44
N PRO A 79 7.95 8.19 8.50
CA PRO A 79 8.45 7.28 7.50
C PRO A 79 9.12 6.05 8.12
N SER A 80 9.04 4.95 7.40
CA SER A 80 9.94 3.81 7.60
C SER A 80 11.40 4.26 7.50
N LEU A 81 12.30 3.49 8.12
CA LEU A 81 13.72 3.73 8.08
C LEU A 81 14.25 3.76 6.64
N PRO A 82 15.38 4.45 6.39
CA PRO A 82 16.06 4.42 5.11
C PRO A 82 16.26 2.99 4.57
N THR A 83 15.98 2.83 3.28
CA THR A 83 16.27 1.60 2.55
C THR A 83 17.47 1.82 1.63
N THR A 84 17.91 0.76 0.95
CA THR A 84 18.98 0.85 -0.06
C THR A 84 18.54 1.71 -1.23
N SER A 85 17.26 1.63 -1.63
CA SER A 85 16.73 2.41 -2.75
C SER A 85 16.30 3.83 -2.37
N ASN A 86 16.05 4.10 -1.08
CA ASN A 86 15.67 5.42 -0.60
C ASN A 86 16.32 5.74 0.76
N LEU A 87 17.38 6.55 0.69
CA LEU A 87 18.19 6.93 1.85
C LEU A 87 17.46 7.87 2.83
N VAL A 88 16.31 8.43 2.46
CA VAL A 88 15.47 9.26 3.35
C VAL A 88 14.41 8.41 4.06
N GLY A 89 14.14 7.19 3.57
CA GLY A 89 13.10 6.30 4.09
C GLY A 89 11.70 6.61 3.56
N GLY A 90 10.71 5.85 4.00
CA GLY A 90 9.30 6.01 3.60
C GLY A 90 8.89 5.24 2.35
N THR A 91 9.84 4.68 1.59
CA THR A 91 9.55 3.80 0.44
C THR A 91 10.53 2.63 0.41
N VAL A 92 10.11 1.55 -0.24
CA VAL A 92 10.89 0.31 -0.35
C VAL A 92 10.71 -0.30 -1.74
N ALA A 93 11.75 -0.82 -2.36
CA ALA A 93 11.60 -1.56 -3.61
C ALA A 93 11.09 -2.99 -3.36
N TYR A 94 10.35 -3.60 -4.31
CA TYR A 94 9.84 -4.97 -4.14
C TYR A 94 10.94 -5.99 -3.80
N TRP A 95 12.13 -5.88 -4.42
CA TRP A 95 13.25 -6.78 -4.12
C TRP A 95 13.77 -6.63 -2.68
N GLU A 96 13.65 -5.43 -2.08
CA GLU A 96 14.01 -5.20 -0.67
C GLU A 96 12.98 -5.84 0.26
N ILE A 97 11.69 -5.78 -0.08
CA ILE A 97 10.65 -6.55 0.62
C ILE A 97 10.99 -8.04 0.59
N CYS A 98 11.32 -8.61 -0.58
CA CYS A 98 11.71 -10.01 -0.69
C CYS A 98 12.90 -10.37 0.23
N LYS A 99 13.86 -9.44 0.37
CA LYS A 99 14.98 -9.60 1.31
C LYS A 99 14.49 -9.55 2.76
N TYR A 100 13.65 -8.58 3.13
CA TYR A 100 13.16 -8.42 4.49
C TYR A 100 12.29 -9.59 4.95
N LEU A 101 11.50 -10.19 4.06
CA LEU A 101 10.74 -11.42 4.33
C LEU A 101 11.67 -12.59 4.69
N LYS A 102 12.78 -12.76 3.95
CA LYS A 102 13.80 -13.79 4.26
C LYS A 102 14.53 -13.52 5.59
N GLU A 103 14.54 -12.27 6.05
CA GLU A 103 15.12 -11.84 7.31
C GLU A 103 14.09 -11.81 8.47
N GLY A 104 12.95 -12.49 8.32
CA GLY A 104 11.94 -12.64 9.37
C GLY A 104 10.86 -11.55 9.40
N GLY A 105 10.69 -10.78 8.32
CA GLY A 105 9.50 -9.97 8.12
C GLY A 105 8.27 -10.84 7.90
N ASN A 106 7.12 -10.42 8.44
CA ASN A 106 5.85 -11.13 8.29
C ASN A 106 4.98 -10.42 7.26
N GLU A 107 4.54 -11.14 6.23
CA GLU A 107 3.60 -10.66 5.23
C GLU A 107 2.16 -10.94 5.67
N THR A 108 1.27 -9.98 5.39
CA THR A 108 -0.17 -10.16 5.43
C THR A 108 -0.75 -9.67 4.12
N ILE A 109 -1.60 -10.49 3.50
CA ILE A 109 -2.41 -10.11 2.33
C ILE A 109 -3.76 -9.64 2.85
N ASP A 110 -4.17 -8.45 2.45
CA ASP A 110 -5.53 -7.96 2.65
C ASP A 110 -6.35 -8.27 1.39
N GLU A 111 -7.14 -9.34 1.45
CA GLU A 111 -7.96 -9.79 0.32
C GLU A 111 -9.08 -8.79 -0.03
N GLN A 112 -9.55 -8.00 0.94
CA GLN A 112 -10.64 -7.06 0.72
C GLN A 112 -10.17 -5.85 -0.11
N GLY A 113 -9.06 -5.23 0.28
CA GLY A 113 -8.44 -4.13 -0.44
C GLY A 113 -7.58 -4.56 -1.63
N VAL A 114 -7.25 -5.85 -1.72
CA VAL A 114 -6.35 -6.45 -2.72
C VAL A 114 -4.99 -5.74 -2.72
N GLY A 115 -4.24 -5.97 -1.66
CA GLY A 115 -2.87 -5.50 -1.48
C GLY A 115 -2.19 -6.24 -0.35
N ALA A 116 -0.88 -6.06 -0.21
CA ALA A 116 -0.09 -6.71 0.83
C ALA A 116 0.56 -5.66 1.73
N TYR A 117 0.86 -6.08 2.96
CA TYR A 117 1.80 -5.36 3.81
C TYR A 117 2.73 -6.30 4.54
N MET A 118 3.94 -5.82 4.83
CA MET A 118 4.96 -6.56 5.55
C MET A 118 5.38 -5.80 6.80
N VAL A 119 5.53 -6.53 7.90
CA VAL A 119 5.94 -6.00 9.19
C VAL A 119 7.22 -6.66 9.66
N LYS A 120 8.23 -5.87 9.98
CA LYS A 120 9.49 -6.34 10.58
C LYS A 120 9.87 -5.42 11.75
N GLY A 121 9.75 -5.92 12.97
CA GLY A 121 9.89 -5.08 14.17
C GLY A 121 8.79 -4.01 14.21
N ASN A 122 9.17 -2.73 14.21
CA ASN A 122 8.23 -1.61 14.09
C ASN A 122 8.19 -1.01 12.68
N GLN A 123 8.78 -1.66 11.68
CA GLN A 123 8.74 -1.20 10.30
C GLN A 123 7.58 -1.86 9.57
N TRP A 124 6.71 -1.06 8.98
CA TRP A 124 5.51 -1.49 8.29
C TRP A 124 5.55 -0.98 6.86
N TYR A 125 5.36 -1.85 5.88
CA TYR A 125 5.40 -1.49 4.47
C TYR A 125 4.20 -2.04 3.73
N SER A 126 3.40 -1.17 3.11
CA SER A 126 2.42 -1.59 2.09
C SER A 126 3.12 -1.75 0.75
N TYR A 127 2.77 -2.79 0.00
CA TYR A 127 3.28 -3.09 -1.33
C TYR A 127 2.34 -4.03 -2.08
N ASP A 128 2.72 -4.36 -3.32
CA ASP A 128 2.08 -5.38 -4.13
C ASP A 128 3.02 -6.58 -4.33
N ASN A 129 2.48 -7.79 -4.19
CA ASN A 129 3.19 -9.04 -4.47
C ASN A 129 2.62 -9.71 -5.73
N GLU A 130 3.16 -10.87 -6.11
CA GLU A 130 2.71 -11.58 -7.31
C GLU A 130 1.23 -12.00 -7.26
N GLU A 131 0.69 -12.24 -6.06
CA GLU A 131 -0.70 -12.64 -5.86
C GLU A 131 -1.64 -11.46 -6.02
N THR A 132 -1.35 -10.34 -5.34
CA THR A 132 -2.19 -9.13 -5.42
C THR A 132 -2.15 -8.51 -6.82
N ILE A 133 -1.02 -8.61 -7.53
CA ILE A 133 -0.94 -8.20 -8.94
C ILE A 133 -1.79 -9.08 -9.85
N LYS A 134 -1.88 -10.40 -9.60
CA LYS A 134 -2.74 -11.29 -10.40
C LYS A 134 -4.23 -11.06 -10.15
N MET A 135 -4.60 -10.58 -8.96
CA MET A 135 -5.97 -10.24 -8.61
C MET A 135 -6.44 -8.91 -9.21
N LYS A 136 -5.50 -8.00 -9.52
CA LYS A 136 -5.75 -6.71 -10.18
C LYS A 136 -5.87 -6.85 -11.70
#